data_AF-M1LXX4-F1
#
_entry.id   AF-M1LXX4-F1
#
_cell.length_a   1.000
_cell.length_b   1.000
_cell.length_c   1.000
_cell.angle_alpha   90.00
_cell.angle_beta   90.00
_cell.angle_gamma   90.00
#
_symmetry.space_group_name_H-M   'P 1'
#
loop_
_entity.id
_entity.type
_entity.pdbx_description
1 polymer ?
#
loop_
_entity_poly.entity_id
_entity_poly.type
_entity_poly.pdbx_seq_one_letter_code
_entity_poly.pdbx_strand_id
1 'polypeptide(L)'
;MKKNKILGIAIAAIIGMTSMVPAFADDSVAATQTTTTVQTQTKQLTQEEILQRLTQRAEKLGVDITGLTNEQARDKIRQAEAAKLGIDITGLTKDQINAKIKEVREANAAARLSKIAAKLGVDITGLTNEQARDKVMQAEAAKLGVDITGLSKEDALAKMKQAREAKAAERLAQEATKLGVDITGLTNDQARDKIRQAEATKLGIDTTGLTSDQIKAKIKEVRGTKKEENTQKLTAEATKLGIDTTGLTNEQLATKIIEARAAKLGVDVTGLNNKDARAKLKEAREAAKANKTVKSTNGTV
;
A
#
# COMPACT_ATOMS: atom_id res chain seq x y z
N MET A 1 13.71 -50.31 25.56
CA MET A 1 14.73 -49.32 25.95
C MET A 1 15.79 -49.23 24.86
N LYS A 2 15.84 -48.14 24.09
CA LYS A 2 16.91 -47.86 23.12
C LYS A 2 17.29 -46.37 23.28
N LYS A 3 18.54 -46.11 23.66
CA LYS A 3 19.10 -44.79 23.94
C LYS A 3 19.67 -44.21 22.64
N ASN A 4 19.12 -43.11 22.15
CA ASN A 4 19.71 -42.35 21.04
C ASN A 4 20.60 -41.26 21.62
N LYS A 5 21.90 -41.32 21.30
CA LYS A 5 22.90 -40.32 21.68
C LYS A 5 22.82 -39.14 20.71
N ILE A 6 22.73 -37.94 21.29
CA ILE A 6 22.74 -36.63 20.63
C ILE A 6 24.19 -36.33 20.23
N LEU A 7 24.43 -36.07 18.94
CA LEU A 7 25.71 -35.63 18.41
C LEU A 7 25.63 -34.11 18.19
N GLY A 8 26.23 -33.35 19.10
CA GLY A 8 26.37 -31.90 19.00
C GLY A 8 27.54 -31.53 18.08
N ILE A 9 27.26 -30.73 17.05
CA ILE A 9 28.28 -30.15 16.18
C ILE A 9 28.68 -28.79 16.76
N ALA A 10 29.92 -28.71 17.23
CA ALA A 10 30.57 -27.46 17.61
C ALA A 10 31.07 -26.74 16.34
N ILE A 11 30.62 -25.51 16.12
CA ILE A 11 31.16 -24.63 15.08
C ILE A 11 32.23 -23.75 15.74
N ALA A 12 33.49 -24.08 15.50
CA ALA A 12 34.63 -23.24 15.84
C ALA A 12 34.91 -22.28 14.68
N ALA A 13 34.89 -20.98 14.97
CA ALA A 13 35.27 -19.91 14.06
C ALA A 13 36.77 -19.96 13.78
N ILE A 14 37.16 -19.90 12.50
CA ILE A 14 38.54 -19.59 12.09
C ILE A 14 38.49 -18.29 11.29
N ILE A 15 38.92 -17.23 11.95
CA ILE A 15 39.38 -15.98 11.34
C ILE A 15 40.84 -16.21 10.96
N GLY A 16 41.17 -16.02 9.69
CA GLY A 16 42.54 -16.04 9.19
C GLY A 16 42.64 -15.12 7.98
N MET A 17 43.05 -13.87 8.24
CA MET A 17 43.55 -12.96 7.22
C MET A 17 44.91 -13.45 6.76
N THR A 18 45.17 -13.54 5.45
CA THR A 18 46.48 -13.21 4.88
C THR A 18 46.38 -12.87 3.39
N SER A 19 46.92 -11.70 3.11
CA SER A 19 47.31 -11.07 1.85
C SER A 19 47.78 -11.99 0.72
N MET A 20 47.27 -11.74 -0.49
CA MET A 20 48.04 -11.87 -1.72
C MET A 20 47.99 -10.54 -2.48
N VAL A 21 49.13 -9.86 -2.51
CA VAL A 21 49.43 -8.77 -3.45
C VAL A 21 50.16 -9.42 -4.62
N PRO A 22 49.69 -9.31 -5.88
CA PRO A 22 50.52 -9.61 -7.03
C PRO A 22 51.47 -8.44 -7.27
N ALA A 23 52.75 -8.70 -7.11
CA ALA A 23 53.83 -7.85 -7.61
C ALA A 23 53.89 -7.97 -9.14
N PHE A 24 53.86 -6.85 -9.84
CA PHE A 24 54.36 -6.75 -11.21
C PHE A 24 55.39 -5.62 -11.26
N ALA A 25 56.60 -6.01 -11.68
CA ALA A 25 57.69 -5.11 -12.00
C ALA A 25 57.50 -4.53 -13.41
N ASP A 26 57.98 -3.30 -13.53
CA ASP A 26 58.30 -2.45 -14.69
C ASP A 26 58.79 -3.21 -15.95
N ASP A 27 58.34 -2.84 -17.16
CA ASP A 27 58.97 -1.76 -17.94
C ASP A 27 58.26 -1.55 -19.31
N SER A 28 57.91 -0.27 -19.54
CA SER A 28 57.73 0.53 -20.77
C SER A 28 57.03 0.07 -22.08
N VAL A 29 56.26 1.06 -22.59
CA VAL A 29 55.87 1.43 -23.98
C VAL A 29 54.48 1.01 -24.52
N ALA A 30 53.79 2.05 -25.01
CA ALA A 30 52.62 2.10 -25.91
C ALA A 30 51.21 2.00 -25.30
N ALA A 31 50.61 3.16 -25.09
CA ALA A 31 49.17 3.36 -24.95
C ALA A 31 48.46 3.12 -26.29
N THR A 32 47.54 2.15 -26.38
CA THR A 32 46.28 2.29 -27.12
C THR A 32 45.27 1.19 -26.79
N GLN A 33 44.16 1.62 -26.16
CA GLN A 33 42.78 1.15 -26.30
C GLN A 33 42.53 -0.37 -26.38
N THR A 34 42.16 -0.96 -25.23
CA THR A 34 41.39 -2.22 -25.20
C THR A 34 39.94 -1.90 -24.89
N THR A 35 39.11 -1.97 -25.92
CA THR A 35 37.65 -1.97 -25.81
C THR A 35 37.21 -3.18 -24.99
N THR A 36 36.79 -2.95 -23.74
CA THR A 36 36.18 -3.99 -22.90
C THR A 36 34.80 -4.31 -23.45
N THR A 37 34.72 -5.24 -24.40
CA THR A 37 33.48 -5.92 -24.75
C THR A 37 33.02 -6.71 -23.54
N VAL A 38 31.94 -6.26 -22.90
CA VAL A 38 31.21 -7.02 -21.88
C VAL A 38 30.62 -8.24 -22.58
N GLN A 39 31.34 -9.36 -22.56
CA GLN A 39 30.80 -10.66 -22.93
C GLN A 39 29.85 -11.09 -21.81
N THR A 40 28.56 -10.86 -22.03
CA THR A 40 27.50 -11.47 -21.22
C THR A 40 27.59 -13.00 -21.40
N GLN A 41 28.26 -13.69 -20.48
CA GLN A 41 28.22 -15.15 -20.43
C GLN A 41 26.80 -15.56 -20.08
N THR A 42 26.00 -15.90 -21.09
CA THR A 42 24.68 -16.49 -20.88
C THR A 42 24.87 -17.88 -20.27
N LYS A 43 24.59 -18.01 -18.97
CA LYS A 43 24.44 -19.32 -18.31
C LYS A 43 23.49 -20.18 -19.14
N GLN A 44 24.00 -21.24 -19.80
CA GLN A 44 23.16 -22.22 -20.46
C GLN A 44 22.38 -22.96 -19.37
N LEU A 45 21.05 -22.85 -19.42
CA LEU A 45 20.17 -23.53 -18.47
C LEU A 45 20.15 -25.02 -18.79
N THR A 46 20.10 -25.86 -17.75
CA THR A 46 19.92 -27.30 -17.94
C THR A 46 18.52 -27.59 -18.50
N GLN A 47 18.32 -28.76 -19.11
CA GLN A 47 16.99 -29.14 -19.61
C GLN A 47 15.93 -29.16 -18.50
N GLU A 48 16.31 -29.55 -17.28
CA GLU A 48 15.45 -29.53 -16.11
C GLU A 48 15.04 -28.10 -15.72
N GLU A 49 15.99 -27.15 -15.70
CA GLU A 49 15.69 -25.74 -15.43
C GLU A 49 14.76 -25.13 -16.51
N ILE A 50 14.90 -25.55 -17.76
CA ILE A 50 14.02 -25.12 -18.86
C ILE A 50 12.59 -25.65 -18.62
N LEU A 51 12.45 -26.94 -18.32
CA LEU A 51 11.15 -27.54 -18.07
C LEU A 51 10.46 -26.87 -16.89
N GLN A 52 11.18 -26.67 -15.77
CA GLN A 52 10.65 -25.98 -14.60
C GLN A 52 10.17 -24.56 -14.93
N ARG A 53 10.93 -23.78 -15.73
CA ARG A 53 10.50 -22.45 -16.16
C ARG A 53 9.26 -22.48 -17.05
N LEU A 54 9.13 -23.49 -17.92
CA LEU A 54 7.95 -23.65 -18.76
C LEU A 54 6.73 -24.02 -17.90
N THR A 55 6.87 -24.96 -16.97
CA THR A 55 5.81 -25.34 -16.04
C THR A 55 5.33 -24.15 -15.21
N GLN A 56 6.25 -23.40 -14.58
CA GLN A 56 5.89 -22.20 -13.81
C GLN A 56 5.17 -21.13 -14.65
N ARG A 57 5.56 -20.98 -15.92
CA ARG A 57 4.89 -20.03 -16.84
C ARG A 57 3.51 -20.54 -17.25
N ALA A 58 3.39 -21.82 -17.53
CA ALA A 58 2.15 -22.48 -17.91
C ALA A 58 1.13 -22.39 -16.77
N GLU A 59 1.53 -22.67 -15.53
CA GLU A 59 0.70 -22.49 -14.32
C GLU A 59 0.21 -21.05 -14.16
N LYS A 60 1.10 -20.05 -14.29
CA LYS A 60 0.73 -18.63 -14.21
C LYS A 60 -0.24 -18.16 -15.30
N LEU A 61 -0.29 -18.90 -16.40
CA LEU A 61 -1.16 -18.64 -17.54
C LEU A 61 -2.39 -19.57 -17.57
N GLY A 62 -2.48 -20.55 -16.66
CA GLY A 62 -3.57 -21.52 -16.61
C GLY A 62 -3.59 -22.49 -17.79
N VAL A 63 -2.42 -22.88 -18.30
CA VAL A 63 -2.28 -23.71 -19.52
C VAL A 63 -1.67 -25.05 -19.16
N ASP A 64 -2.27 -26.14 -19.62
CA ASP A 64 -1.67 -27.47 -19.48
C ASP A 64 -0.62 -27.72 -20.59
N ILE A 65 0.58 -28.12 -20.19
CA ILE A 65 1.68 -28.48 -21.08
C ILE A 65 2.13 -29.94 -20.92
N THR A 66 1.37 -30.75 -20.19
CA THR A 66 1.65 -32.17 -19.96
C THR A 66 1.72 -32.93 -21.28
N GLY A 67 2.73 -33.78 -21.44
CA GLY A 67 2.94 -34.57 -22.66
C GLY A 67 3.41 -33.76 -23.88
N LEU A 68 3.66 -32.45 -23.75
CA LEU A 68 4.21 -31.64 -24.84
C LEU A 68 5.73 -31.66 -24.85
N THR A 69 6.31 -31.57 -26.04
CA THR A 69 7.73 -31.24 -26.20
C THR A 69 8.01 -29.81 -25.72
N ASN A 70 9.28 -29.51 -25.41
CA ASN A 70 9.68 -28.15 -25.00
C ASN A 70 9.29 -27.07 -26.02
N GLU A 71 9.35 -27.37 -27.33
CA GLU A 71 8.95 -26.42 -28.37
C GLU A 71 7.42 -26.22 -28.39
N GLN A 72 6.65 -27.31 -28.36
CA GLN A 72 5.18 -27.24 -28.30
C GLN A 72 4.71 -26.50 -27.04
N ALA A 73 5.33 -26.76 -25.89
CA ALA A 73 5.04 -26.07 -24.65
C ALA A 73 5.34 -24.57 -24.76
N ARG A 74 6.48 -24.18 -25.35
CA ARG A 74 6.82 -22.77 -25.61
C ARG A 74 5.80 -22.09 -26.51
N ASP A 75 5.39 -22.75 -27.59
CA ASP A 75 4.42 -22.20 -28.52
C ASP A 75 3.05 -22.03 -27.87
N LYS A 76 2.58 -23.04 -27.12
CA LYS A 76 1.31 -22.97 -26.37
C LYS A 76 1.33 -21.87 -25.31
N ILE A 77 2.44 -21.72 -24.58
CA ILE A 77 2.66 -20.62 -23.62
C ILE A 77 2.63 -19.27 -24.33
N ARG A 78 3.29 -19.13 -25.49
CA ARG A 78 3.32 -17.88 -26.27
C ARG A 78 1.92 -17.48 -26.73
N GLN A 79 1.13 -18.43 -27.23
CA GLN A 79 -0.25 -18.20 -27.65
C GLN A 79 -1.12 -17.75 -26.48
N ALA A 80 -1.03 -18.44 -25.34
CA ALA A 80 -1.76 -18.07 -24.13
C ALA A 80 -1.35 -16.68 -23.61
N GLU A 81 -0.06 -16.35 -23.71
CA GLU A 81 0.45 -15.05 -23.32
C GLU A 81 -0.08 -13.93 -24.22
N ALA A 82 -0.05 -14.14 -25.55
CA ALA A 82 -0.62 -13.21 -26.52
C ALA A 82 -2.12 -12.99 -26.27
N ALA A 83 -2.88 -14.06 -26.06
CA ALA A 83 -4.30 -13.99 -25.74
C ALA A 83 -4.56 -13.19 -24.45
N LYS A 84 -3.78 -13.44 -23.38
CA LYS A 84 -3.89 -12.70 -22.11
C LYS A 84 -3.58 -11.21 -22.26
N LEU A 85 -2.75 -10.86 -23.23
CA LEU A 85 -2.40 -9.47 -23.57
C LEU A 85 -3.34 -8.87 -24.64
N GLY A 86 -4.33 -9.62 -25.14
CA GLY A 86 -5.25 -9.15 -26.18
C GLY A 86 -4.61 -8.98 -27.55
N ILE A 87 -3.54 -9.72 -27.84
CA ILE A 87 -2.79 -9.62 -29.10
C ILE A 87 -3.35 -10.64 -30.09
N ASP A 88 -3.83 -10.17 -31.24
CA ASP A 88 -4.15 -11.04 -32.38
C ASP A 88 -2.84 -11.58 -33.00
N ILE A 89 -2.77 -12.90 -33.08
CA ILE A 89 -1.63 -13.65 -33.59
C ILE A 89 -1.86 -14.22 -34.99
N THR A 90 -3.03 -14.02 -35.57
CA THR A 90 -3.40 -14.56 -36.89
C THR A 90 -2.44 -14.05 -37.96
N GLY A 91 -1.85 -14.97 -38.72
CA GLY A 91 -0.90 -14.63 -39.79
C GLY A 91 0.48 -14.14 -39.33
N LEU A 92 0.79 -14.18 -38.02
CA LEU A 92 2.09 -13.76 -37.51
C LEU A 92 3.08 -14.94 -37.34
N THR A 93 4.34 -14.67 -37.62
CA THR A 93 5.45 -15.58 -37.30
C THR A 93 5.74 -15.61 -35.80
N LYS A 94 6.44 -16.65 -35.31
CA LYS A 94 6.84 -16.77 -33.90
C LYS A 94 7.58 -15.51 -33.40
N ASP A 95 8.46 -14.96 -34.23
CA ASP A 95 9.25 -13.77 -33.90
C ASP A 95 8.41 -12.50 -33.87
N GLN A 96 7.46 -12.35 -34.80
CA GLN A 96 6.51 -11.24 -34.80
C GLN A 96 5.61 -11.28 -33.55
N ILE A 97 5.15 -12.47 -33.14
CA ILE A 97 4.37 -12.62 -31.90
C ILE A 97 5.23 -12.22 -30.69
N ASN A 98 6.48 -12.69 -30.61
CA ASN A 98 7.38 -12.32 -29.52
C ASN A 98 7.64 -10.80 -29.46
N ALA A 99 7.84 -10.17 -30.61
CA ALA A 99 8.05 -8.73 -30.72
C ALA A 99 6.82 -7.95 -30.22
N LYS A 100 5.62 -8.30 -30.69
CA LYS A 100 4.36 -7.67 -30.22
C LYS A 100 4.13 -7.88 -28.74
N ILE A 101 4.37 -9.08 -28.22
CA ILE A 101 4.30 -9.36 -26.78
C ILE A 101 5.24 -8.45 -25.99
N LYS A 102 6.49 -8.31 -26.45
CA LYS A 102 7.49 -7.46 -25.81
C LYS A 102 7.04 -6.00 -25.80
N GLU A 103 6.57 -5.49 -26.92
CA GLU A 103 6.06 -4.11 -27.06
C GLU A 103 4.92 -3.84 -26.09
N VAL A 104 3.90 -4.71 -26.04
CA VAL A 104 2.77 -4.55 -25.11
C VAL A 104 3.22 -4.63 -23.65
N ARG A 105 4.18 -5.49 -23.31
CA ARG A 105 4.74 -5.56 -21.96
C ARG A 105 5.49 -4.28 -21.58
N GLU A 106 6.28 -3.74 -22.50
CA GLU A 106 7.03 -2.49 -22.28
C GLU A 106 6.08 -1.29 -22.14
N ALA A 107 5.05 -1.19 -22.99
CA ALA A 107 4.01 -0.19 -22.89
C ALA A 107 3.26 -0.29 -21.54
N ASN A 108 2.88 -1.50 -21.13
CA ASN A 108 2.24 -1.74 -19.83
C ASN A 108 3.15 -1.39 -18.65
N ALA A 109 4.44 -1.71 -18.74
CA ALA A 109 5.42 -1.34 -17.72
C ALA A 109 5.58 0.18 -17.62
N ALA A 110 5.70 0.87 -18.76
CA ALA A 110 5.79 2.33 -18.82
C ALA A 110 4.52 3.00 -18.26
N ALA A 111 3.34 2.50 -18.60
CA ALA A 111 2.08 3.01 -18.07
C ALA A 111 1.97 2.81 -16.55
N ARG A 112 2.43 1.67 -16.02
CA ARG A 112 2.49 1.42 -14.57
C ARG A 112 3.46 2.36 -13.88
N LEU A 113 4.64 2.57 -14.44
CA LEU A 113 5.64 3.50 -13.90
C LEU A 113 5.11 4.93 -13.89
N SER A 114 4.48 5.37 -14.98
CA SER A 114 3.87 6.71 -15.08
C SER A 114 2.81 6.94 -14.01
N LYS A 115 1.94 5.94 -13.75
CA LYS A 115 0.94 6.01 -12.67
C LYS A 115 1.57 6.10 -11.29
N ILE A 116 2.69 5.40 -11.06
CA ILE A 116 3.40 5.44 -9.77
C ILE A 116 4.11 6.78 -9.61
N ALA A 117 4.83 7.23 -10.65
CA ALA A 117 5.54 8.51 -10.69
C ALA A 117 4.60 9.68 -10.41
N ALA A 118 3.41 9.71 -11.03
CA ALA A 118 2.38 10.71 -10.76
C ALA A 118 1.92 10.72 -9.29
N LYS A 119 1.72 9.54 -8.67
CA LYS A 119 1.36 9.43 -7.24
C LYS A 119 2.47 9.86 -6.28
N LEU A 120 3.71 9.84 -6.75
CA LEU A 120 4.89 10.23 -5.99
C LEU A 120 5.34 11.67 -6.30
N GLY A 121 4.74 12.33 -7.30
CA GLY A 121 5.11 13.67 -7.73
C GLY A 121 6.46 13.73 -8.45
N VAL A 122 6.83 12.68 -9.19
CA VAL A 122 8.13 12.55 -9.84
C VAL A 122 7.96 12.61 -11.35
N ASP A 123 8.78 13.42 -12.02
CA ASP A 123 8.82 13.43 -13.48
C ASP A 123 9.74 12.34 -14.02
N ILE A 124 9.25 11.54 -14.96
CA ILE A 124 9.98 10.49 -15.66
C ILE A 124 10.02 10.70 -17.19
N THR A 125 9.61 11.88 -17.66
CA THR A 125 9.59 12.22 -19.08
C THR A 125 11.00 12.15 -19.68
N GLY A 126 11.12 11.54 -20.86
CA GLY A 126 12.42 11.37 -21.54
C GLY A 126 13.36 10.32 -20.94
N LEU A 127 12.94 9.61 -19.89
CA LEU A 127 13.74 8.53 -19.30
C LEU A 127 13.49 7.20 -19.99
N THR A 128 14.51 6.34 -20.03
CA THR A 128 14.32 4.92 -20.36
C THR A 128 13.50 4.23 -19.27
N ASN A 129 12.90 3.08 -19.60
CA ASN A 129 12.14 2.30 -18.62
C ASN A 129 12.97 1.90 -17.38
N GLU A 130 14.27 1.67 -17.54
CA GLU A 130 15.16 1.36 -16.43
C GLU A 130 15.43 2.60 -15.56
N GLN A 131 15.79 3.72 -16.18
CA GLN A 131 15.98 4.99 -15.47
C GLN A 131 14.70 5.43 -14.73
N ALA A 132 13.53 5.26 -15.35
CA ALA A 132 12.25 5.56 -14.73
C ALA A 132 11.98 4.65 -13.52
N ARG A 133 12.34 3.35 -13.57
CA ARG A 133 12.24 2.44 -12.42
C ARG A 133 13.12 2.88 -11.27
N ASP A 134 14.38 3.22 -11.56
CA ASP A 134 15.33 3.62 -10.53
C ASP A 134 14.89 4.94 -9.88
N LYS A 135 14.45 5.92 -10.67
CA LYS A 135 13.93 7.20 -10.16
C LYS A 135 12.66 7.02 -9.32
N VAL A 136 11.74 6.15 -9.74
CA VAL A 136 10.54 5.80 -8.96
C VAL A 136 10.92 5.09 -7.66
N MET A 137 11.87 4.16 -7.69
CA MET A 137 12.35 3.43 -6.50
C MET A 137 12.96 4.39 -5.47
N GLN A 138 13.79 5.34 -5.90
CA GLN A 138 14.35 6.38 -5.04
C GLN A 138 13.26 7.24 -4.39
N ALA A 139 12.25 7.65 -5.16
CA ALA A 139 11.15 8.43 -4.61
C ALA A 139 10.28 7.64 -3.63
N GLU A 140 10.03 6.36 -3.88
CA GLU A 140 9.35 5.48 -2.92
C GLU A 140 10.16 5.32 -1.63
N ALA A 141 11.48 5.13 -1.73
CA ALA A 141 12.36 5.02 -0.57
C ALA A 141 12.35 6.32 0.25
N ALA A 142 12.45 7.48 -0.41
CA ALA A 142 12.35 8.79 0.24
C ALA A 142 11.02 8.96 0.99
N LYS A 143 9.88 8.58 0.38
CA LYS A 143 8.57 8.62 1.03
C LYS A 143 8.46 7.68 2.23
N LEU A 144 9.24 6.60 2.23
CA LEU A 144 9.36 5.69 3.37
C LEU A 144 10.35 6.19 4.43
N GLY A 145 11.17 7.20 4.14
CA GLY A 145 12.23 7.69 5.03
C GLY A 145 13.46 6.77 5.02
N VAL A 146 13.72 6.09 3.90
CA VAL A 146 14.80 5.10 3.77
C VAL A 146 15.84 5.62 2.79
N ASP A 147 17.11 5.64 3.21
CA ASP A 147 18.23 5.82 2.30
C ASP A 147 18.62 4.49 1.65
N ILE A 148 18.65 4.49 0.32
CA ILE A 148 19.03 3.36 -0.55
C ILE A 148 20.30 3.65 -1.38
N THR A 149 20.99 4.75 -1.12
CA THR A 149 22.20 5.13 -1.83
C THR A 149 23.29 4.08 -1.65
N GLY A 150 23.93 3.66 -2.75
CA GLY A 150 25.00 2.67 -2.74
C GLY A 150 24.56 1.23 -2.51
N LEU A 151 23.25 0.96 -2.38
CA LEU A 151 22.74 -0.41 -2.26
C LEU A 151 22.53 -1.06 -3.63
N SER A 152 22.65 -2.40 -3.66
CA SER A 152 22.14 -3.19 -4.78
C SER A 152 20.63 -3.03 -4.93
N LYS A 153 20.07 -3.33 -6.10
CA LYS A 153 18.62 -3.27 -6.32
C LYS A 153 17.88 -4.20 -5.35
N GLU A 154 18.43 -5.38 -5.12
CA GLU A 154 17.91 -6.38 -4.19
C GLU A 154 17.91 -5.88 -2.74
N ASP A 155 19.03 -5.30 -2.28
CA ASP A 155 19.16 -4.77 -0.91
C ASP A 155 18.28 -3.54 -0.68
N ALA A 156 18.19 -2.64 -1.67
CA ALA A 156 17.30 -1.49 -1.64
C ALA A 156 15.83 -1.94 -1.47
N LEU A 157 15.40 -2.93 -2.25
CA LEU A 157 14.05 -3.50 -2.17
C LEU A 157 13.79 -4.17 -0.81
N ALA A 158 14.76 -4.91 -0.28
CA ALA A 158 14.65 -5.53 1.03
C ALA A 158 14.51 -4.48 2.15
N LYS A 159 15.34 -3.44 2.12
CA LYS A 159 15.29 -2.33 3.09
C LYS A 159 13.97 -1.56 3.02
N MET A 160 13.47 -1.28 1.81
CA MET A 160 12.16 -0.66 1.61
C MET A 160 11.01 -1.55 2.11
N LYS A 161 11.10 -2.88 1.91
CA LYS A 161 10.11 -3.83 2.44
C LYS A 161 10.04 -3.78 3.96
N GLN A 162 11.18 -3.82 4.64
CA GLN A 162 11.28 -3.70 6.10
C GLN A 162 10.66 -2.38 6.59
N ALA A 163 10.94 -1.26 5.92
CA ALA A 163 10.36 0.04 6.30
C ALA A 163 8.84 0.09 6.13
N ARG A 164 8.29 -0.54 5.08
CA ARG A 164 6.83 -0.67 4.90
C ARG A 164 6.21 -1.52 6.00
N GLU A 165 6.87 -2.61 6.39
CA GLU A 165 6.41 -3.50 7.46
C GLU A 165 6.45 -2.79 8.83
N ALA A 166 7.49 -2.02 9.12
CA ALA A 166 7.60 -1.21 10.33
C ALA A 166 6.51 -0.14 10.41
N LYS A 167 6.29 0.64 9.34
CA LYS A 167 5.19 1.63 9.28
C LYS A 167 3.81 0.97 9.40
N ALA A 168 3.63 -0.22 8.83
CA ALA A 168 2.39 -0.96 8.98
C ALA A 168 2.17 -1.40 10.43
N ALA A 169 3.20 -1.93 11.09
CA ALA A 169 3.13 -2.32 12.50
C ALA A 169 2.82 -1.13 13.41
N GLU A 170 3.46 0.03 13.18
CA GLU A 170 3.18 1.26 13.93
C GLU A 170 1.71 1.69 13.79
N ARG A 171 1.18 1.70 12.57
CA ARG A 171 -0.23 2.04 12.35
C ARG A 171 -1.18 1.07 13.05
N LEU A 172 -0.87 -0.23 13.01
CA LEU A 172 -1.67 -1.24 13.71
C LEU A 172 -1.60 -1.05 15.23
N ALA A 173 -0.44 -0.71 15.79
CA ALA A 173 -0.31 -0.39 17.20
C ALA A 173 -1.19 0.81 17.59
N GLN A 174 -1.16 1.89 16.81
CA GLN A 174 -2.01 3.07 17.03
C GLN A 174 -3.52 2.73 16.97
N GLU A 175 -3.93 1.94 15.97
CA GLU A 175 -5.32 1.47 15.84
C GLU A 175 -5.73 0.58 17.02
N ALA A 176 -4.84 -0.33 17.44
CA ALA A 176 -5.05 -1.23 18.57
C ALA A 176 -5.19 -0.44 19.88
N THR A 177 -4.33 0.54 20.14
CA THR A 177 -4.44 1.43 21.32
C THR A 177 -5.77 2.19 21.32
N LYS A 178 -6.19 2.73 20.18
CA LYS A 178 -7.48 3.45 20.06
C LYS A 178 -8.69 2.56 20.35
N LEU A 179 -8.57 1.26 20.11
CA LEU A 179 -9.62 0.26 20.35
C LEU A 179 -9.45 -0.48 21.69
N GLY A 180 -8.35 -0.27 22.42
CA GLY A 180 -8.06 -0.98 23.66
C GLY A 180 -7.72 -2.45 23.46
N VAL A 181 -7.07 -2.80 22.36
CA VAL A 181 -6.74 -4.18 21.98
C VAL A 181 -5.25 -4.43 22.14
N ASP A 182 -4.87 -5.54 22.76
CA ASP A 182 -3.48 -6.00 22.78
C ASP A 182 -3.16 -6.80 21.50
N ILE A 183 -2.07 -6.42 20.82
CA ILE A 183 -1.57 -7.09 19.61
C ILE A 183 -0.14 -7.63 19.79
N THR A 184 0.37 -7.67 21.02
CA THR A 184 1.71 -8.15 21.34
C THR A 184 1.89 -9.60 20.92
N GLY A 185 3.03 -9.91 20.28
CA GLY A 185 3.35 -11.25 19.80
C GLY A 185 2.58 -11.70 18.56
N LEU A 186 1.73 -10.85 17.97
CA LEU A 186 1.00 -11.15 16.74
C LEU A 186 1.79 -10.74 15.50
N THR A 187 1.63 -11.51 14.43
CA THR A 187 2.00 -11.06 13.08
C THR A 187 1.12 -9.89 12.63
N ASN A 188 1.57 -9.10 11.65
CA ASN A 188 0.79 -7.98 11.12
C ASN A 188 -0.60 -8.39 10.61
N ASP A 189 -0.75 -9.59 10.05
CA ASP A 189 -2.04 -10.08 9.56
C ASP A 189 -2.96 -10.48 10.71
N GLN A 190 -2.44 -11.20 11.72
CA GLN A 190 -3.20 -11.52 12.94
C GLN A 190 -3.61 -10.25 13.70
N ALA A 191 -2.72 -9.26 13.80
CA ALA A 191 -3.02 -7.97 14.43
C ALA A 191 -4.16 -7.24 13.69
N ARG A 192 -4.14 -7.21 12.34
CA ARG A 192 -5.22 -6.65 11.53
C ARG A 192 -6.55 -7.34 11.79
N ASP A 193 -6.57 -8.66 11.85
CA ASP A 193 -7.79 -9.42 12.08
C ASP A 193 -8.35 -9.15 13.47
N LYS A 194 -7.49 -9.14 14.51
CA LYS A 194 -7.89 -8.81 15.88
C LYS A 194 -8.44 -7.38 16.00
N ILE A 195 -7.79 -6.40 15.35
CA ILE A 195 -8.24 -5.01 15.28
C ILE A 195 -9.61 -4.91 14.59
N ARG A 196 -9.80 -5.61 13.47
CA ARG A 196 -11.10 -5.63 12.74
C ARG A 196 -12.21 -6.22 13.58
N GLN A 197 -11.96 -7.32 14.29
CA GLN A 197 -12.95 -7.91 15.18
C GLN A 197 -13.36 -6.92 16.28
N ALA A 198 -12.38 -6.28 16.95
CA ALA A 198 -12.67 -5.29 17.98
C ALA A 198 -13.44 -4.08 17.42
N GLU A 199 -13.10 -3.64 16.21
CA GLU A 199 -13.83 -2.57 15.54
C GLU A 199 -15.27 -2.97 15.21
N ALA A 200 -15.48 -4.18 14.69
CA ALA A 200 -16.80 -4.72 14.40
C ALA A 200 -17.67 -4.76 15.66
N THR A 201 -17.13 -5.25 16.78
CA THR A 201 -17.81 -5.25 18.08
C THR A 201 -18.20 -3.84 18.50
N LYS A 202 -17.30 -2.86 18.40
CA LYS A 202 -17.58 -1.45 18.74
C LYS A 202 -18.66 -0.83 17.84
N LEU A 203 -18.83 -1.35 16.62
CA LEU A 203 -19.86 -0.93 15.69
C LEU A 203 -21.17 -1.72 15.85
N GLY A 204 -21.23 -2.73 16.74
CA GLY A 204 -22.39 -3.58 16.94
C GLY A 204 -22.61 -4.62 15.84
N ILE A 205 -21.55 -5.00 15.12
CA ILE A 205 -21.60 -5.97 14.04
C ILE A 205 -21.37 -7.37 14.61
N ASP A 206 -22.31 -8.29 14.39
CA ASP A 206 -22.09 -9.72 14.67
C ASP A 206 -21.06 -10.31 13.68
N THR A 207 -19.97 -10.83 14.24
CA THR A 207 -18.86 -11.43 13.52
C THR A 207 -18.94 -12.96 13.43
N THR A 208 -19.94 -13.57 14.05
CA THR A 208 -20.07 -15.04 14.12
C THR A 208 -20.16 -15.64 12.72
N GLY A 209 -19.28 -16.61 12.43
CA GLY A 209 -19.24 -17.29 11.13
C GLY A 209 -18.73 -16.45 9.95
N LEU A 210 -18.23 -15.22 10.19
CA LEU A 210 -17.71 -14.37 9.12
C LEU A 210 -16.19 -14.50 8.96
N THR A 211 -15.76 -14.47 7.70
CA THR A 211 -14.35 -14.31 7.33
C THR A 211 -13.87 -12.87 7.57
N SER A 212 -12.56 -12.67 7.67
CA SER A 212 -11.98 -11.33 7.87
C SER A 212 -12.37 -10.33 6.77
N ASP A 213 -12.46 -10.79 5.51
CA ASP A 213 -12.89 -9.95 4.39
C ASP A 213 -14.38 -9.60 4.48
N GLN A 214 -15.24 -10.51 4.95
CA GLN A 214 -16.66 -10.22 5.19
C GLN A 214 -16.84 -9.23 6.35
N ILE A 215 -16.08 -9.37 7.44
CA ILE A 215 -16.08 -8.42 8.56
C ILE A 215 -15.66 -7.04 8.05
N LYS A 216 -14.58 -6.96 7.27
CA LYS A 216 -14.11 -5.70 6.66
C LYS A 216 -15.17 -5.05 5.76
N ALA A 217 -15.89 -5.85 4.97
CA ALA A 217 -16.98 -5.35 4.13
C ALA A 217 -18.12 -4.77 4.96
N LYS A 218 -18.60 -5.49 5.99
CA LYS A 218 -19.64 -5.00 6.91
C LYS A 218 -19.24 -3.74 7.66
N ILE A 219 -17.99 -3.65 8.15
CA ILE A 219 -17.47 -2.43 8.78
C ILE A 219 -17.56 -1.25 7.81
N LYS A 220 -17.15 -1.45 6.55
CA LYS A 220 -17.20 -0.40 5.52
C LYS A 220 -18.63 0.06 5.26
N GLU A 221 -19.58 -0.88 5.17
CA GLU A 221 -21.00 -0.61 5.00
C GLU A 221 -21.56 0.25 6.15
N VAL A 222 -21.38 -0.20 7.40
CA VAL A 222 -21.85 0.52 8.60
C VAL A 222 -21.22 1.91 8.73
N ARG A 223 -19.94 2.07 8.39
CA ARG A 223 -19.31 3.40 8.35
C ARG A 223 -19.90 4.28 7.25
N GLY A 224 -20.24 3.69 6.10
CA GLY A 224 -20.92 4.36 4.99
C GLY A 224 -22.29 4.91 5.41
N THR A 225 -23.14 4.06 5.99
CA THR A 225 -24.48 4.45 6.45
C THR A 225 -24.41 5.52 7.54
N LYS A 226 -23.53 5.37 8.54
CA LYS A 226 -23.33 6.42 9.57
C LYS A 226 -22.88 7.75 8.99
N LYS A 227 -22.05 7.74 7.95
CA LYS A 227 -21.61 8.98 7.26
C LYS A 227 -22.78 9.64 6.55
N GLU A 228 -23.63 8.86 5.89
CA GLU A 228 -24.82 9.34 5.20
C GLU A 228 -25.86 9.90 6.17
N GLU A 229 -26.17 9.18 7.25
CA GLU A 229 -27.04 9.66 8.33
C GLU A 229 -26.55 10.98 8.93
N ASN A 230 -25.23 11.11 9.16
CA ASN A 230 -24.66 12.36 9.67
C ASN A 230 -24.81 13.51 8.66
N THR A 231 -24.67 13.23 7.37
CA THR A 231 -24.89 14.20 6.28
C THR A 231 -26.34 14.66 6.28
N GLN A 232 -27.30 13.73 6.39
CA GLN A 232 -28.72 14.03 6.46
C GLN A 232 -29.06 14.86 7.71
N LYS A 233 -28.51 14.51 8.87
CA LYS A 233 -28.70 15.28 10.12
C LYS A 233 -28.20 16.72 10.01
N LEU A 234 -27.01 16.91 9.45
CA LEU A 234 -26.46 18.26 9.22
C LEU A 234 -27.31 19.03 8.21
N THR A 235 -27.74 18.40 7.12
CA THR A 235 -28.59 19.04 6.10
C THR A 235 -29.92 19.47 6.72
N ALA A 236 -30.62 18.59 7.42
CA ALA A 236 -31.87 18.91 8.09
C ALA A 236 -31.72 20.03 9.14
N GLU A 237 -30.60 20.06 9.86
CA GLU A 237 -30.29 21.09 10.83
C GLU A 237 -30.00 22.45 10.16
N ALA A 238 -29.26 22.44 9.05
CA ALA A 238 -29.00 23.63 8.24
C ALA A 238 -30.29 24.21 7.65
N THR A 239 -31.16 23.37 7.09
CA THR A 239 -32.47 23.79 6.56
C THR A 239 -33.33 24.43 7.65
N LYS A 240 -33.36 23.88 8.87
CA LYS A 240 -34.08 24.48 10.02
C LYS A 240 -33.55 25.85 10.42
N LEU A 241 -32.30 26.15 10.12
CA LEU A 241 -31.65 27.44 10.38
C LEU A 241 -31.67 28.37 9.17
N GLY A 242 -32.30 27.98 8.06
CA GLY A 242 -32.37 28.78 6.83
C GLY A 242 -31.04 28.87 6.07
N ILE A 243 -30.14 27.91 6.28
CA ILE A 243 -28.83 27.86 5.61
C ILE A 243 -28.99 27.11 4.28
N ASP A 244 -28.54 27.73 3.18
CA ASP A 244 -28.38 27.04 1.89
C ASP A 244 -27.29 25.97 1.99
N THR A 245 -27.62 24.75 1.61
CA THR A 245 -26.75 23.57 1.70
C THR A 245 -26.04 23.25 0.39
N THR A 246 -26.37 23.96 -0.70
CA THR A 246 -25.89 23.64 -2.04
C THR A 246 -24.37 23.80 -2.14
N GLY A 247 -23.68 22.75 -2.61
CA GLY A 247 -22.23 22.78 -2.82
C GLY A 247 -21.37 22.79 -1.55
N LEU A 248 -21.97 22.68 -0.36
CA LEU A 248 -21.23 22.65 0.90
C LEU A 248 -20.80 21.24 1.30
N THR A 249 -19.56 21.12 1.77
CA THR A 249 -19.11 19.91 2.46
C THR A 249 -19.73 19.80 3.86
N ASN A 250 -19.78 18.59 4.43
CA ASN A 250 -20.26 18.40 5.80
C ASN A 250 -19.53 19.25 6.85
N GLU A 251 -18.24 19.51 6.62
CA GLU A 251 -17.45 20.35 7.52
C GLU A 251 -17.86 21.81 7.41
N GLN A 252 -17.99 22.34 6.19
CA GLN A 252 -18.49 23.69 5.95
C GLN A 252 -19.92 23.88 6.49
N LEU A 253 -20.77 22.88 6.28
CA LEU A 253 -22.14 22.88 6.78
C LEU A 253 -22.18 22.92 8.31
N ALA A 254 -21.34 22.10 8.96
CA ALA A 254 -21.21 22.09 10.41
C ALA A 254 -20.74 23.45 10.97
N THR A 255 -19.79 24.12 10.30
CA THR A 255 -19.33 25.46 10.70
C THR A 255 -20.45 26.49 10.57
N LYS A 256 -21.14 26.57 9.42
CA LYS A 256 -22.26 27.51 9.22
C LYS A 256 -23.40 27.29 10.22
N ILE A 257 -23.69 26.03 10.55
CA ILE A 257 -24.66 25.67 11.59
C ILE A 257 -24.24 26.24 12.96
N ILE A 258 -22.95 26.13 13.32
CA ILE A 258 -22.42 26.66 14.57
C ILE A 258 -22.57 28.19 14.59
N GLU A 259 -22.16 28.88 13.53
CA GLU A 259 -22.28 30.33 13.40
C GLU A 259 -23.73 30.81 13.53
N ALA A 260 -24.67 30.18 12.81
CA ALA A 260 -26.09 30.53 12.88
C ALA A 260 -26.68 30.30 14.28
N ARG A 261 -26.24 29.23 14.98
CA ARG A 261 -26.64 28.96 16.37
C ARG A 261 -26.06 29.97 17.34
N ALA A 262 -24.82 30.40 17.12
CA ALA A 262 -24.12 31.38 17.92
C ALA A 262 -24.79 32.76 17.80
N ALA A 263 -25.08 33.20 16.57
CA ALA A 263 -25.83 34.41 16.31
C ALA A 263 -27.20 34.40 17.01
N LYS A 264 -27.94 33.28 16.94
CA LYS A 264 -29.25 33.15 17.58
C LYS A 264 -29.20 33.21 19.11
N LEU A 265 -28.06 32.85 19.72
CA LEU A 265 -27.88 32.86 21.17
C LEU A 265 -27.08 34.08 21.67
N GLY A 266 -26.64 34.97 20.78
CA GLY A 266 -25.77 36.09 21.12
C GLY A 266 -24.39 35.66 21.63
N VAL A 267 -23.90 34.50 21.21
CA VAL A 267 -22.60 33.95 21.63
C VAL A 267 -21.56 34.28 20.56
N ASP A 268 -20.43 34.87 20.96
CA ASP A 268 -19.29 35.00 20.07
C ASP A 268 -18.50 33.69 20.00
N VAL A 269 -18.34 33.16 18.79
CA VAL A 269 -17.56 31.96 18.49
C VAL A 269 -16.38 32.24 17.56
N THR A 270 -16.07 33.52 17.31
CA THR A 270 -14.98 33.94 16.43
C THR A 270 -13.64 33.43 16.93
N GLY A 271 -12.82 32.89 16.02
CA GLY A 271 -11.49 32.35 16.36
C GLY A 271 -11.50 31.00 17.08
N LEU A 272 -12.67 30.44 17.41
CA LEU A 272 -12.76 29.10 17.99
C LEU A 272 -12.78 28.01 16.91
N ASN A 273 -12.16 26.88 17.20
CA ASN A 273 -12.37 25.68 16.39
C ASN A 273 -13.78 25.10 16.62
N ASN A 274 -14.23 24.22 15.72
CA ASN A 274 -15.58 23.65 15.77
C ASN A 274 -15.89 22.89 17.07
N LYS A 275 -14.90 22.30 17.74
CA LYS A 275 -15.10 21.58 19.00
C LYS A 275 -15.39 22.56 20.13
N ASP A 276 -14.57 23.60 20.25
CA ASP A 276 -14.65 24.59 21.33
C ASP A 276 -15.87 25.50 21.15
N ALA A 277 -16.19 25.88 19.91
CA ALA A 277 -17.41 26.63 19.60
C ALA A 277 -18.68 25.83 19.99
N ARG A 278 -18.70 24.52 19.74
CA ARG A 278 -19.81 23.65 20.17
C ARG A 278 -19.93 23.55 21.68
N ALA A 279 -18.81 23.49 22.40
CA ALA A 279 -18.81 23.47 23.86
C ALA A 279 -19.39 24.78 24.42
N LYS A 280 -18.90 25.93 23.95
CA LYS A 280 -19.39 27.26 24.35
C LYS A 280 -20.88 27.45 24.05
N LEU A 281 -21.35 26.97 22.89
CA LEU A 281 -22.78 26.96 22.54
C LEU A 281 -23.61 26.08 23.47
N LYS A 282 -23.08 24.94 23.91
CA LYS A 282 -23.77 24.04 24.84
C LYS A 282 -23.98 24.73 26.18
N GLU A 283 -22.93 25.35 26.73
CA GLU A 283 -22.99 26.10 27.99
C GLU A 283 -24.01 27.25 27.91
N ALA A 284 -23.97 28.05 26.83
CA ALA A 284 -24.92 29.14 26.62
C ALA A 284 -26.38 28.65 26.52
N ARG A 285 -26.61 27.48 25.90
CA ARG A 285 -27.95 26.87 25.86
C ARG A 285 -28.43 26.41 27.23
N GLU A 286 -27.55 25.83 28.02
CA GLU A 286 -27.89 25.37 29.38
C GLU A 286 -28.21 26.55 30.29
N ALA A 287 -27.42 27.64 30.22
CA ALA A 287 -27.71 28.89 30.92
C ALA A 287 -29.05 29.53 30.49
N ALA A 288 -29.33 29.56 29.17
CA ALA A 288 -30.59 30.08 28.66
C ALA A 288 -31.81 29.24 29.09
N LYS A 289 -31.66 27.91 29.17
CA LYS A 289 -32.71 27.02 29.69
C LYS A 289 -32.96 27.27 31.18
N ALA A 290 -31.91 27.37 32.00
CA ALA A 290 -32.02 27.64 33.44
C ALA A 290 -32.77 28.96 33.71
N ASN A 291 -32.45 30.03 32.98
CA ASN A 291 -33.13 31.32 33.12
C ASN A 291 -34.61 31.28 32.70
N LYS A 292 -34.98 30.43 31.74
CA LYS A 292 -36.38 30.28 31.31
C LYS A 292 -37.21 29.55 32.38
N THR A 293 -36.63 28.59 33.08
CA THR A 293 -37.28 27.86 34.18
C THR A 293 -37.56 28.78 35.38
N VAL A 294 -36.61 29.64 35.75
CA VAL A 294 -36.76 30.61 36.87
C VAL A 294 -37.83 31.67 36.59
N LYS A 295 -37.97 32.13 35.34
CA LYS A 295 -39.05 33.06 34.96
C LYS A 295 -40.43 32.40 34.94
N SER A 296 -40.51 31.10 34.66
CA SER A 296 -41.77 30.34 34.68
C SER A 296 -42.29 30.12 36.10
N THR A 297 -41.41 30.01 37.10
CA THR A 297 -41.80 29.80 38.51
C THR A 297 -42.19 31.10 39.21
N ASN A 298 -41.62 32.25 38.80
CA ASN A 298 -41.94 33.56 39.40
C ASN A 298 -43.15 34.27 38.77
N GLY A 299 -43.77 33.72 37.73
CA GLY A 299 -44.97 34.26 37.06
C GLY A 299 -46.29 33.63 37.50
N THR A 300 -46.29 32.81 38.56
CA THR A 300 -47.50 32.13 39.09
C THR A 300 -47.81 32.62 40.51
N VAL A 301 -47.83 33.94 40.70
CA VAL A 301 -48.32 34.60 41.92
C VAL A 301 -49.36 35.64 41.52
#